data_AF-A0A1G8IRM7-F1
#
_entry.id   AF-A0A1G8IRM7-F1
#
_cell.length_a   1.000
_cell.length_b   1.000
_cell.length_c   1.000
_cell.angle_alpha   90.00
_cell.angle_beta   90.00
_cell.angle_gamma   90.00
#
_symmetry.space_group_name_H-M   'P 1'
#
loop_
_entity.id
_entity.type
_entity.pdbx_description
1 polymer ?
#
loop_
_entity_poly.entity_id
_entity_poly.type
_entity_poly.pdbx_seq_one_letter_code
_entity_poly.pdbx_strand_id
1 'polypeptide(L)'
;MFNRPMIVFIGKPFIITGIIALIILLMGAGTLKLTSVFSSNLKDKVIVIDPGHGGADPGAQNSGLKEKDINLDISLRLGKVLESKGCKVILTRETDKDYFLPGFVKGRMAKRAELNQRIQIASENNADLFISIHANSFPQRNSYGMETYYHLKSSSGKALAEVIHEQLNQVQPDNKRRAKAGDYYLINQAEMPSVIVEVGFISNARERKLLSSDDYRNQVANAIGTGVEKYFDAYPQGVRENLPTVAQEVPPMISENSYKLYFSDDNLDSLVPEIRHINRSEWSRLDLSQKTSLVMSKLIQGPVSSKLSPTIAPTTKLISVTTQNGLATINFSEEIRDDFAGGASGENMTIRSIIWSVTQIPGITGVRILVNGEFGDSIGGHILLDRTFTTQFGV
;
A
#
# COMPACT_ATOMS: atom_id res chain seq x y z
N MET A 1 42.92 -56.70 31.55
CA MET A 1 43.41 -56.49 30.16
C MET A 1 43.87 -55.04 30.04
N PHE A 2 45.17 -54.78 30.07
CA PHE A 2 45.71 -53.43 29.85
C PHE A 2 46.07 -53.28 28.37
N ASN A 3 45.39 -52.35 27.68
CA ASN A 3 45.72 -51.97 26.30
C ASN A 3 47.13 -51.39 26.26
N ARG A 4 48.04 -52.05 25.55
CA ARG A 4 49.37 -51.50 25.28
C ARG A 4 49.26 -50.39 24.22
N PRO A 5 49.91 -49.23 24.41
CA PRO A 5 49.91 -48.17 23.42
C PRO A 5 50.68 -48.61 22.17
N MET A 6 50.06 -48.40 21.00
CA MET A 6 50.68 -48.61 19.70
C MET A 6 51.47 -47.36 19.32
N ILE A 7 52.80 -47.45 19.33
CA ILE A 7 53.69 -46.37 18.90
C ILE A 7 53.96 -46.57 17.40
N VAL A 8 53.46 -45.66 16.57
CA VAL A 8 53.68 -45.67 15.12
C VAL A 8 54.84 -44.74 14.79
N PHE A 9 55.92 -45.29 14.24
CA PHE A 9 57.05 -44.52 13.72
C PHE A 9 56.81 -44.19 12.25
N ILE A 10 56.48 -42.93 11.95
CA ILE A 10 56.34 -42.43 10.57
C ILE A 10 57.70 -41.90 10.12
N GLY A 11 58.29 -42.51 9.10
CA GLY A 11 59.56 -42.06 8.54
C GLY A 11 59.45 -40.66 7.92
N LYS A 12 60.50 -39.83 8.04
CA LYS A 12 60.62 -38.50 7.42
C LYS A 12 60.14 -38.43 5.94
N PRO A 13 60.42 -39.40 5.04
CA PRO A 13 59.92 -39.32 3.67
C PRO A 13 58.40 -39.38 3.55
N PHE A 14 57.70 -40.09 4.45
CA PHE A 14 56.23 -40.18 4.45
C PHE A 14 55.54 -38.90 4.93
N ILE A 15 56.20 -38.15 5.82
CA ILE A 15 55.74 -36.83 6.25
C ILE A 15 55.87 -35.84 5.09
N ILE A 16 56.99 -35.87 4.37
CA ILE A 16 57.25 -34.98 3.23
C ILE A 16 56.27 -35.27 2.09
N THR A 17 56.03 -36.53 1.74
CA THR A 17 55.04 -36.89 0.71
C THR A 17 53.61 -36.54 1.13
N GLY A 18 53.26 -36.70 2.41
CA GLY A 18 51.97 -36.26 2.95
C GLY A 18 51.77 -34.75 2.85
N ILE A 19 52.81 -33.95 3.17
CA ILE A 19 52.78 -32.49 3.05
C ILE A 19 52.68 -32.06 1.59
N ILE A 20 53.44 -32.68 0.69
CA ILE A 20 53.39 -32.38 -0.75
C ILE A 20 52.00 -32.73 -1.32
N ALA A 21 51.43 -33.88 -0.94
CA ALA A 21 50.08 -34.26 -1.35
C ALA A 21 49.02 -33.28 -0.82
N LEU A 22 49.15 -32.79 0.42
CA LEU A 22 48.27 -31.78 1.00
C LEU A 22 48.40 -30.43 0.29
N ILE A 23 49.62 -30.00 -0.05
CA ILE A 23 49.87 -28.77 -0.81
C ILE A 23 49.27 -28.89 -2.22
N ILE A 24 49.43 -30.02 -2.90
CA ILE A 24 48.81 -30.27 -4.21
C ILE A 24 47.28 -30.28 -4.10
N LEU A 25 46.72 -30.84 -3.02
CA LEU A 25 45.28 -30.83 -2.75
C LEU A 25 44.77 -29.39 -2.51
N LEU A 26 45.51 -28.58 -1.75
CA LEU A 26 45.18 -27.19 -1.44
C LEU A 26 45.37 -26.26 -2.67
N MET A 27 46.39 -26.49 -3.48
CA MET A 27 46.61 -25.77 -4.74
C MET A 27 45.60 -26.20 -5.81
N GLY A 28 45.15 -27.46 -5.82
CA GLY A 28 44.07 -27.97 -6.67
C GLY A 28 42.67 -27.52 -6.23
N ALA A 29 42.45 -27.29 -4.93
CA ALA A 29 41.24 -26.65 -4.41
C ALA A 29 41.22 -25.12 -4.63
N GLY A 30 42.39 -24.51 -4.82
CA GLY A 30 42.60 -23.07 -5.02
C GLY A 30 42.08 -22.48 -6.33
N THR A 31 41.39 -23.28 -7.16
CA THR A 31 40.69 -22.80 -8.38
C THR A 31 39.23 -23.23 -8.44
N LEU A 32 38.60 -23.52 -7.28
CA LEU A 32 37.18 -23.23 -7.19
C LEU A 32 37.04 -21.72 -7.32
N LYS A 33 36.59 -21.25 -8.49
CA LYS A 33 36.08 -19.89 -8.67
C LYS A 33 34.99 -19.68 -7.61
N LEU A 34 35.38 -19.16 -6.45
CA LEU A 34 34.51 -18.69 -5.38
C LEU A 34 33.82 -17.38 -5.79
N THR A 35 33.50 -17.25 -7.07
CA THR A 35 33.05 -16.02 -7.71
C THR A 35 31.60 -16.11 -8.20
N SER A 36 30.88 -17.21 -7.93
CA SER A 36 29.51 -17.40 -8.43
C SER A 36 28.45 -17.73 -7.37
N VAL A 37 28.75 -17.60 -6.07
CA VAL A 37 27.76 -17.85 -5.00
C VAL A 37 27.27 -16.55 -4.34
N PHE A 38 27.92 -15.41 -4.60
CA PHE A 38 27.59 -14.12 -3.97
C PHE A 38 27.45 -12.95 -4.95
N SER A 39 27.17 -13.20 -6.24
CA SER A 39 26.66 -12.12 -7.08
C SER A 39 25.18 -11.99 -6.77
N SER A 40 24.81 -11.09 -5.86
CA SER A 40 23.40 -10.79 -5.62
C SER A 40 22.78 -10.31 -6.93
N ASN A 41 21.60 -10.84 -7.30
CA ASN A 41 20.82 -10.32 -8.44
C ASN A 41 20.36 -8.87 -8.21
N LEU A 42 20.59 -8.36 -7.00
CA LEU A 42 20.37 -7.00 -6.52
C LEU A 42 21.50 -6.02 -6.84
N LYS A 43 22.69 -6.52 -7.22
CA LYS A 43 23.84 -5.66 -7.48
C LYS A 43 23.50 -4.62 -8.56
N ASP A 44 23.80 -3.36 -8.26
CA ASP A 44 23.57 -2.20 -9.13
C ASP A 44 22.10 -1.87 -9.44
N LYS A 45 21.14 -2.62 -8.87
CA LYS A 45 19.70 -2.31 -8.97
C LYS A 45 19.38 -1.01 -8.26
N VAL A 46 18.64 -0.13 -8.93
CA VAL A 46 18.23 1.17 -8.40
C VAL A 46 16.87 1.02 -7.73
N ILE A 47 16.83 1.11 -6.41
CA ILE A 47 15.58 0.98 -5.64
C ILE A 47 15.24 2.33 -5.03
N VAL A 48 14.08 2.85 -5.40
CA VAL A 48 13.56 4.09 -4.82
C VAL A 48 12.62 3.74 -3.68
N ILE A 49 12.92 4.27 -2.50
CA ILE A 49 12.12 4.10 -1.29
C ILE A 49 11.44 5.42 -0.99
N ASP A 50 10.13 5.38 -0.84
CA ASP A 50 9.32 6.53 -0.54
C ASP A 50 8.75 6.44 0.89
N PRO A 51 9.33 7.16 1.87
CA PRO A 51 8.69 7.28 3.16
C PRO A 51 7.45 8.17 3.04
N GLY A 52 6.26 7.57 3.15
CA GLY A 52 4.97 8.24 3.03
C GLY A 52 4.85 9.47 3.95
N HIS A 53 4.06 10.46 3.55
CA HIS A 53 3.84 11.72 4.29
C HIS A 53 5.16 12.52 4.53
N GLY A 54 5.18 13.46 5.47
CA GLY A 54 6.36 14.27 5.79
C GLY A 54 6.02 15.76 5.98
N GLY A 55 6.83 16.46 6.78
CA GLY A 55 6.67 17.88 7.04
C GLY A 55 5.33 18.19 7.72
N ALA A 56 4.53 19.05 7.09
CA ALA A 56 3.21 19.45 7.55
C ALA A 56 2.15 18.34 7.42
N ASP A 57 2.40 17.29 6.63
CA ASP A 57 1.54 16.11 6.51
C ASP A 57 2.02 15.04 7.52
N PRO A 58 1.35 14.87 8.69
CA PRO A 58 1.76 13.88 9.68
C PRO A 58 1.33 12.45 9.34
N GLY A 59 0.44 12.28 8.34
CA GLY A 59 -0.35 11.07 8.15
C GLY A 59 -1.22 10.75 9.37
N ALA A 60 -1.54 9.47 9.56
CA ALA A 60 -2.30 9.02 10.72
C ALA A 60 -1.56 9.29 12.05
N GLN A 61 -2.31 9.67 13.09
CA GLN A 61 -1.76 9.99 14.40
C GLN A 61 -2.55 9.35 15.53
N ASN A 62 -1.86 8.75 16.49
CA ASN A 62 -2.50 8.21 17.69
C ASN A 62 -1.51 8.05 18.84
N SER A 63 -1.90 8.48 20.04
CA SER A 63 -1.10 8.29 21.27
C SER A 63 0.34 8.82 21.15
N GLY A 64 0.53 9.94 20.43
CA GLY A 64 1.84 10.55 20.21
C GLY A 64 2.67 9.95 19.06
N LEU A 65 2.27 8.80 18.50
CA LEU A 65 2.85 8.27 17.27
C LEU A 65 2.29 9.01 16.05
N LYS A 66 3.16 9.32 15.10
CA LYS A 66 2.81 9.87 13.79
C LYS A 66 3.31 8.94 12.71
N GLU A 67 2.48 8.75 11.69
CA GLU A 67 2.77 7.89 10.56
C GLU A 67 4.07 8.27 9.85
N LYS A 68 4.25 9.57 9.56
CA LYS A 68 5.44 10.07 8.86
C LYS A 68 6.77 9.70 9.53
N ASP A 69 6.79 9.57 10.86
CA ASP A 69 7.98 9.27 11.65
C ASP A 69 8.31 7.77 11.58
N ILE A 70 7.27 6.93 11.63
CA ILE A 70 7.38 5.47 11.46
C ILE A 70 7.84 5.13 10.05
N ASN A 71 7.21 5.77 9.05
CA ASN A 71 7.54 5.59 7.64
C ASN A 71 9.00 5.94 7.38
N LEU A 72 9.46 7.10 7.86
CA LEU A 72 10.85 7.53 7.69
C LEU A 72 11.84 6.54 8.31
N ASP A 73 11.61 6.13 9.56
CA ASP A 73 12.53 5.25 10.26
C ASP A 73 12.62 3.86 9.62
N ILE A 74 11.50 3.26 9.21
CA ILE A 74 11.49 1.98 8.50
C ILE A 74 12.17 2.12 7.13
N SER A 75 11.90 3.19 6.39
CA SER A 75 12.52 3.44 5.08
C SER A 75 14.03 3.60 5.16
N LEU A 76 14.55 4.32 6.17
CA LEU A 76 15.99 4.46 6.40
C LEU A 76 16.65 3.11 6.73
N ARG A 77 15.98 2.27 7.53
CA ARG A 77 16.45 0.90 7.83
C ARG A 77 16.43 0.04 6.58
N LEU A 78 15.35 0.08 5.80
CA LEU A 78 15.23 -0.65 4.53
C LEU A 78 16.32 -0.24 3.54
N GLY A 79 16.64 1.05 3.47
CA GLY A 79 17.73 1.55 2.64
C GLY A 79 19.06 0.88 2.98
N LYS A 80 19.44 0.87 4.27
CA LYS A 80 20.67 0.18 4.73
C LYS A 80 20.65 -1.32 4.41
N VAL A 81 19.50 -1.98 4.55
CA VAL A 81 19.36 -3.41 4.21
C VAL A 81 19.64 -3.63 2.72
N LEU A 82 19.02 -2.85 1.83
CA LEU A 82 19.19 -3.00 0.38
C LEU A 82 20.59 -2.58 -0.11
N GLU A 83 21.16 -1.52 0.43
CA GLU A 83 22.55 -1.11 0.17
C GLU A 83 23.53 -2.22 0.55
N SER A 84 23.33 -2.89 1.69
CA SER A 84 24.17 -4.02 2.12
C SER A 84 24.12 -5.21 1.15
N LYS A 85 23.07 -5.31 0.33
CA LYS A 85 22.89 -6.32 -0.72
C LYS A 85 23.39 -5.84 -2.10
N GLY A 86 23.96 -4.65 -2.20
CA GLY A 86 24.57 -4.09 -3.40
C GLY A 86 23.63 -3.25 -4.28
N CYS A 87 22.43 -2.90 -3.80
CA CYS A 87 21.55 -1.96 -4.50
C CYS A 87 22.06 -0.52 -4.40
N LYS A 88 21.68 0.29 -5.37
CA LYS A 88 21.71 1.75 -5.27
C LYS A 88 20.36 2.19 -4.71
N VAL A 89 20.34 2.71 -3.49
CA VAL A 89 19.10 3.17 -2.85
C VAL A 89 18.96 4.67 -3.01
N ILE A 90 17.74 5.11 -3.33
CA ILE A 90 17.38 6.52 -3.36
C ILE A 90 16.15 6.69 -2.50
N LEU A 91 16.26 7.47 -1.43
CA LEU A 91 15.11 7.84 -0.62
C LEU A 91 14.48 9.10 -1.22
N THR A 92 13.16 9.12 -1.37
CA THR A 92 12.48 10.34 -1.78
C THR A 92 12.74 11.43 -0.72
N ARG A 93 12.77 11.08 0.58
CA ARG A 93 13.17 11.95 1.70
C ARG A 93 13.97 11.18 2.75
N GLU A 94 14.97 11.85 3.33
CA GLU A 94 15.82 11.30 4.40
C GLU A 94 15.58 11.96 5.76
N THR A 95 14.78 13.04 5.77
CA THR A 95 14.44 13.84 6.95
C THR A 95 12.95 14.16 6.96
N ASP A 96 12.46 14.68 8.09
CA ASP A 96 11.12 15.24 8.18
C ASP A 96 11.08 16.58 7.43
N LYS A 97 10.57 16.54 6.19
CA LYS A 97 10.46 17.72 5.32
C LYS A 97 9.18 17.65 4.50
N ASP A 98 8.66 18.82 4.17
CA ASP A 98 7.76 18.97 3.04
C ASP A 98 8.57 18.92 1.74
N TYR A 99 7.98 18.39 0.67
CA TYR A 99 8.52 18.58 -0.69
C TYR A 99 8.24 19.98 -1.24
N PHE A 100 7.20 20.64 -0.74
CA PHE A 100 6.82 21.99 -1.13
C PHE A 100 7.11 22.99 -0.01
N LEU A 101 7.72 24.11 -0.39
CA LEU A 101 7.87 25.27 0.48
C LEU A 101 6.48 25.84 0.80
N PRO A 102 6.09 25.96 2.08
CA PRO A 102 4.85 26.64 2.47
C PRO A 102 4.85 28.07 1.92
N GLY A 103 3.96 28.38 0.97
CA GLY A 103 3.74 29.75 0.50
C GLY A 103 3.50 29.96 -1.00
N PHE A 104 4.01 29.08 -1.89
CA PHE A 104 3.93 29.28 -3.35
C PHE A 104 2.78 28.50 -4.01
N VAL A 105 2.44 27.32 -3.48
CA VAL A 105 1.32 26.50 -3.92
C VAL A 105 0.55 26.10 -2.66
N LYS A 106 -0.74 26.44 -2.57
CA LYS A 106 -1.60 26.09 -1.44
C LYS A 106 -2.66 25.07 -1.86
N GLY A 107 -3.07 24.23 -0.91
CA GLY A 107 -4.14 23.25 -1.12
C GLY A 107 -3.81 22.20 -2.18
N ARG A 108 -4.80 21.85 -2.99
CA ARG A 108 -4.84 20.70 -3.91
C ARG A 108 -3.66 20.56 -4.87
N MET A 109 -3.21 21.68 -5.46
CA MET A 109 -2.06 21.66 -6.38
C MET A 109 -0.77 21.27 -5.67
N ALA A 110 -0.65 21.58 -4.37
CA ALA A 110 0.53 21.23 -3.60
C ALA A 110 0.61 19.71 -3.41
N LYS A 111 -0.50 19.04 -3.06
CA LYS A 111 -0.50 17.58 -2.86
C LYS A 111 -0.21 16.83 -4.16
N ARG A 112 -0.85 17.21 -5.27
CA ARG A 112 -0.57 16.58 -6.56
C ARG A 112 0.87 16.80 -7.01
N ALA A 113 1.37 18.04 -6.90
CA ALA A 113 2.74 18.34 -7.28
C ALA A 113 3.75 17.60 -6.38
N GLU A 114 3.42 17.42 -5.11
CA GLU A 114 4.22 16.66 -4.15
C GLU A 114 4.29 15.18 -4.51
N LEU A 115 3.16 14.54 -4.76
CA LEU A 115 3.12 13.15 -5.20
C LEU A 115 3.80 12.96 -6.56
N ASN A 116 3.67 13.93 -7.48
CA ASN A 116 4.39 13.92 -8.75
C ASN A 116 5.90 13.95 -8.56
N GLN A 117 6.39 14.77 -7.63
CA GLN A 117 7.83 14.86 -7.36
C GLN A 117 8.39 13.53 -6.83
N ARG A 118 7.65 12.82 -5.97
CA ARG A 118 8.04 11.48 -5.48
C ARG A 118 8.24 10.49 -6.61
N ILE A 119 7.32 10.47 -7.58
CA ILE A 119 7.41 9.60 -8.77
C ILE A 119 8.47 10.08 -9.75
N GLN A 120 8.63 11.40 -9.93
CA GLN A 120 9.65 11.98 -10.79
C GLN A 120 11.05 11.60 -10.33
N ILE A 121 11.33 11.58 -9.02
CA ILE A 121 12.59 11.06 -8.47
C ILE A 121 12.85 9.63 -8.96
N ALA A 122 11.82 8.79 -9.02
CA ALA A 122 11.96 7.42 -9.48
C ALA A 122 12.22 7.30 -10.99
N SER A 123 11.44 8.02 -11.80
CA SER A 123 11.61 8.02 -13.25
C SER A 123 12.96 8.61 -13.67
N GLU A 124 13.39 9.74 -13.10
CA GLU A 124 14.66 10.40 -13.44
C GLU A 124 15.90 9.56 -13.10
N ASN A 125 15.79 8.70 -12.08
CA ASN A 125 16.86 7.80 -11.67
C ASN A 125 16.77 6.41 -12.32
N ASN A 126 15.84 6.20 -13.27
CA ASN A 126 15.60 4.92 -13.93
C ASN A 126 15.44 3.77 -12.92
N ALA A 127 14.62 3.99 -11.89
CA ALA A 127 14.46 3.03 -10.81
C ALA A 127 13.96 1.66 -11.33
N ASP A 128 14.61 0.59 -10.87
CA ASP A 128 14.16 -0.78 -11.11
C ASP A 128 12.89 -1.09 -10.31
N LEU A 129 12.73 -0.53 -9.10
CA LEU A 129 11.52 -0.65 -8.26
C LEU A 129 11.22 0.66 -7.51
N PHE A 130 9.94 0.90 -7.23
CA PHE A 130 9.46 1.95 -6.33
C PHE A 130 8.68 1.36 -5.15
N ILE A 131 9.12 1.63 -3.93
CA ILE A 131 8.53 1.06 -2.70
C ILE A 131 8.13 2.21 -1.77
N SER A 132 6.83 2.46 -1.63
CA SER A 132 6.32 3.43 -0.67
C SER A 132 5.95 2.76 0.65
N ILE A 133 6.40 3.33 1.77
CA ILE A 133 6.20 2.80 3.12
C ILE A 133 5.20 3.69 3.86
N HIS A 134 4.15 3.06 4.38
CA HIS A 134 3.07 3.68 5.13
C HIS A 134 2.74 2.89 6.40
N ALA A 135 2.03 3.52 7.33
CA ALA A 135 1.45 2.83 8.48
C ALA A 135 -0.04 3.16 8.58
N ASN A 136 -0.85 2.13 8.48
CA ASN A 136 -2.27 2.24 8.27
C ASN A 136 -2.98 2.75 9.53
N SER A 137 -4.22 3.18 9.36
CA SER A 137 -5.12 3.51 10.45
C SER A 137 -6.53 3.20 10.03
N PHE A 138 -7.35 2.79 10.99
CA PHE A 138 -8.78 2.62 10.79
C PHE A 138 -9.54 3.18 12.00
N PRO A 139 -10.80 3.64 11.84
CA PRO A 139 -11.66 4.00 12.96
C PRO A 139 -11.77 2.86 13.99
N GLN A 140 -11.83 1.61 13.52
CA GLN A 140 -11.86 0.39 14.31
C GLN A 140 -10.49 0.14 14.93
N ARG A 141 -10.45 0.04 16.27
CA ARG A 141 -9.21 -0.10 17.04
C ARG A 141 -8.70 -1.53 17.16
N ASN A 142 -9.43 -2.50 16.61
CA ASN A 142 -9.08 -3.93 16.64
C ASN A 142 -8.45 -4.42 15.34
N SER A 143 -8.47 -3.65 14.24
CA SER A 143 -7.81 -4.02 12.98
C SER A 143 -6.30 -4.09 13.14
N TYR A 144 -5.66 -5.11 12.58
CA TYR A 144 -4.22 -5.35 12.71
C TYR A 144 -3.67 -6.08 11.48
N GLY A 145 -2.34 -6.15 11.37
CA GLY A 145 -1.63 -6.84 10.30
C GLY A 145 -1.13 -5.90 9.21
N MET A 146 -0.17 -6.37 8.43
CA MET A 146 0.44 -5.60 7.36
C MET A 146 -0.32 -5.81 6.04
N GLU A 147 -0.24 -4.85 5.12
CA GLU A 147 -0.82 -4.94 3.78
C GLU A 147 0.18 -4.51 2.72
N THR A 148 -0.01 -4.98 1.50
CA THR A 148 0.84 -4.56 0.37
C THR A 148 -0.02 -4.34 -0.85
N TYR A 149 0.13 -3.19 -1.50
CA TYR A 149 -0.70 -2.77 -2.61
C TYR A 149 0.11 -2.66 -3.88
N TYR A 150 -0.51 -3.03 -4.99
CA TYR A 150 0.05 -2.91 -6.34
C TYR A 150 -1.02 -2.40 -7.30
N HIS A 151 -0.60 -1.86 -8.44
CA HIS A 151 -1.56 -1.36 -9.44
C HIS A 151 -2.26 -2.53 -10.16
N LEU A 152 -3.58 -2.45 -10.33
CA LEU A 152 -4.42 -3.52 -10.91
C LEU A 152 -3.89 -4.09 -12.24
N LYS A 153 -3.32 -3.24 -13.10
CA LYS A 153 -2.82 -3.62 -14.42
C LYS A 153 -1.32 -3.96 -14.43
N SER A 154 -0.65 -3.94 -13.28
CA SER A 154 0.77 -4.23 -13.16
C SER A 154 0.98 -5.66 -12.66
N SER A 155 1.30 -6.55 -13.58
CA SER A 155 1.73 -7.93 -13.28
C SER A 155 3.06 -7.92 -12.53
N SER A 156 3.97 -7.02 -12.88
CA SER A 156 5.24 -6.87 -12.19
C SER A 156 5.10 -6.35 -10.76
N GLY A 157 4.26 -5.34 -10.55
CA GLY A 157 3.91 -4.82 -9.22
C GLY A 157 3.18 -5.87 -8.37
N LYS A 158 2.29 -6.67 -8.96
CA LYS A 158 1.64 -7.80 -8.27
C LYS A 158 2.66 -8.81 -7.75
N ALA A 159 3.55 -9.26 -8.63
CA ALA A 159 4.58 -10.22 -8.27
C ALA A 159 5.50 -9.68 -7.15
N LEU A 160 5.89 -8.40 -7.22
CA LEU A 160 6.65 -7.72 -6.18
C LEU A 160 5.88 -7.66 -4.84
N ALA A 161 4.61 -7.28 -4.89
CA ALA A 161 3.76 -7.20 -3.70
C ALA A 161 3.61 -8.56 -3.01
N GLU A 162 3.36 -9.62 -3.77
CA GLU A 162 3.15 -10.97 -3.22
C GLU A 162 4.39 -11.50 -2.50
N VAL A 163 5.58 -11.35 -3.09
CA VAL A 163 6.83 -11.84 -2.45
C VAL A 163 7.24 -11.00 -1.24
N ILE A 164 7.05 -9.68 -1.27
CA ILE A 164 7.25 -8.82 -0.09
C ILE A 164 6.29 -9.23 1.02
N HIS A 165 5.01 -9.39 0.69
CA HIS A 165 3.97 -9.69 1.65
C HIS A 165 4.15 -11.06 2.31
N GLU A 166 4.64 -12.05 1.57
CA GLU A 166 5.01 -13.35 2.12
C GLU A 166 6.08 -13.23 3.22
N GLN A 167 7.07 -12.35 3.05
CA GLN A 167 8.10 -12.13 4.06
C GLN A 167 7.58 -11.35 5.26
N LEU A 168 6.70 -10.36 5.05
CA LEU A 168 6.04 -9.64 6.14
C LEU A 168 5.20 -10.58 7.02
N ASN A 169 4.54 -11.58 6.43
CA ASN A 169 3.80 -12.60 7.19
C ASN A 169 4.70 -13.47 8.08
N GLN A 170 6.01 -13.54 7.83
CA GLN A 170 6.94 -14.20 8.76
C GLN A 170 7.23 -13.37 10.01
N VAL A 171 7.16 -12.04 9.90
CA VAL A 171 7.33 -11.11 11.04
C VAL A 171 6.09 -11.14 11.94
N GLN A 172 4.90 -11.31 11.34
CA GLN A 172 3.63 -11.40 12.05
C GLN A 172 2.82 -12.61 11.55
N PRO A 173 3.08 -13.83 12.06
CA PRO A 173 2.44 -15.07 11.57
C PRO A 173 0.92 -15.13 11.73
N ASP A 174 0.34 -14.31 12.61
CA ASP A 174 -1.11 -14.17 12.79
C ASP A 174 -1.75 -13.13 11.85
N ASN A 175 -0.97 -12.51 10.95
CA ASN A 175 -1.48 -11.65 9.90
C ASN A 175 -2.29 -12.45 8.88
N LYS A 176 -3.57 -12.06 8.70
CA LYS A 176 -4.49 -12.69 7.74
C LYS A 176 -4.70 -11.87 6.48
N ARG A 177 -4.12 -10.66 6.42
CA ARG A 177 -4.21 -9.76 5.28
C ARG A 177 -3.34 -10.29 4.13
N ARG A 178 -3.49 -9.67 2.95
CA ARG A 178 -2.88 -10.12 1.70
C ARG A 178 -2.38 -8.96 0.87
N ALA A 179 -1.51 -9.25 -0.10
CA ALA A 179 -1.26 -8.35 -1.20
C ALA A 179 -2.57 -8.14 -2.00
N LYS A 180 -2.91 -6.89 -2.34
CA LYS A 180 -4.14 -6.55 -3.06
C LYS A 180 -3.93 -5.45 -4.08
N ALA A 181 -4.70 -5.50 -5.16
CA ALA A 181 -4.73 -4.41 -6.12
C ALA A 181 -5.30 -3.14 -5.44
N GLY A 182 -4.70 -1.99 -5.75
CA GLY A 182 -5.12 -0.66 -5.31
C GLY A 182 -5.06 0.34 -6.45
N ASP A 183 -5.74 1.47 -6.25
CA ASP A 183 -5.81 2.58 -7.22
C ASP A 183 -5.29 3.86 -6.55
N TYR A 184 -4.07 3.78 -6.05
CA TYR A 184 -3.40 4.86 -5.35
C TYR A 184 -2.51 5.63 -6.31
N TYR A 185 -2.44 6.93 -6.12
CA TYR A 185 -1.78 7.84 -7.06
C TYR A 185 -0.35 7.41 -7.40
N LEU A 186 0.46 7.08 -6.40
CA LEU A 186 1.87 6.72 -6.60
C LEU A 186 2.04 5.50 -7.52
N ILE A 187 1.38 4.39 -7.19
CA ILE A 187 1.47 3.15 -7.99
C ILE A 187 0.78 3.26 -9.35
N ASN A 188 -0.16 4.19 -9.52
CA ASN A 188 -0.80 4.45 -10.81
C ASN A 188 0.07 5.26 -11.77
N GLN A 189 0.92 6.15 -11.24
CA GLN A 189 1.79 7.01 -12.04
C GLN A 189 3.19 6.42 -12.25
N ALA A 190 3.57 5.44 -11.44
CA ALA A 190 4.86 4.75 -11.56
C ALA A 190 4.96 3.95 -12.88
N GLU A 191 6.09 4.12 -13.58
CA GLU A 191 6.40 3.41 -14.83
C GLU A 191 7.17 2.10 -14.59
N MET A 192 7.67 1.92 -13.37
CA MET A 192 8.38 0.73 -12.89
C MET A 192 7.48 -0.11 -11.96
N PRO A 193 7.83 -1.38 -11.68
CA PRO A 193 7.12 -2.17 -10.68
C PRO A 193 7.11 -1.41 -9.34
N SER A 194 5.92 -1.19 -8.81
CA SER A 194 5.71 -0.33 -7.66
C SER A 194 4.74 -0.92 -6.66
N VAL A 195 5.00 -0.65 -5.38
CA VAL A 195 4.14 -1.09 -4.28
C VAL A 195 3.99 -0.01 -3.20
N ILE A 196 2.86 -0.04 -2.50
CA ILE A 196 2.68 0.63 -1.20
C ILE A 196 2.62 -0.47 -0.13
N VAL A 197 3.46 -0.36 0.89
CA VAL A 197 3.53 -1.30 2.03
C VAL A 197 2.96 -0.60 3.26
N GLU A 198 1.83 -1.10 3.76
CA GLU A 198 1.26 -0.69 5.03
C GLU A 198 1.80 -1.59 6.14
N VAL A 199 2.64 -1.06 7.01
CA VAL A 199 3.47 -1.84 7.96
C VAL A 199 2.78 -2.17 9.29
N GLY A 200 1.48 -1.90 9.42
CA GLY A 200 0.68 -2.16 10.63
C GLY A 200 -0.30 -1.02 10.90
N PHE A 201 -1.12 -1.14 11.96
CA PHE A 201 -2.20 -0.18 12.24
C PHE A 201 -1.93 0.73 13.45
N ILE A 202 -1.68 2.03 13.21
CA ILE A 202 -1.52 3.05 14.26
C ILE A 202 -2.78 3.16 15.14
N SER A 203 -3.97 2.86 14.63
CA SER A 203 -5.21 2.88 15.43
C SER A 203 -5.29 1.76 16.47
N ASN A 204 -4.55 0.67 16.29
CA ASN A 204 -4.59 -0.51 17.15
C ASN A 204 -3.52 -0.46 18.25
N ALA A 205 -3.93 -0.68 19.50
CA ALA A 205 -3.03 -0.56 20.64
C ALA A 205 -1.90 -1.61 20.68
N ARG A 206 -2.13 -2.84 20.18
CA ARG A 206 -1.10 -3.87 20.06
C ARG A 206 -0.10 -3.48 18.97
N GLU A 207 -0.60 -3.11 17.80
CA GLU A 207 0.22 -2.71 16.66
C GLU A 207 1.03 -1.45 16.97
N ARG A 208 0.49 -0.45 17.68
CA ARG A 208 1.27 0.71 18.14
C ARG A 208 2.48 0.33 18.97
N LYS A 209 2.39 -0.69 19.83
CA LYS A 209 3.54 -1.16 20.61
C LYS A 209 4.60 -1.78 19.70
N LEU A 210 4.17 -2.53 18.68
CA LEU A 210 5.08 -3.07 17.65
C LEU A 210 5.72 -1.92 16.84
N LEU A 211 4.90 -1.01 16.30
CA LEU A 211 5.35 0.14 15.52
C LEU A 211 6.23 1.12 16.32
N SER A 212 6.23 1.06 17.66
CA SER A 212 7.14 1.85 18.51
C SER A 212 8.45 1.13 18.83
N SER A 213 8.56 -0.16 18.48
CA SER A 213 9.72 -1.00 18.79
C SER A 213 10.76 -0.97 17.67
N ASP A 214 12.00 -0.69 18.03
CA ASP A 214 13.15 -0.77 17.12
C ASP A 214 13.30 -2.17 16.50
N ASP A 215 13.09 -3.21 17.29
CA ASP A 215 13.20 -4.60 16.83
C ASP A 215 12.17 -4.92 15.76
N TYR A 216 10.93 -4.48 15.95
CA TYR A 216 9.87 -4.70 14.97
C TYR A 216 10.16 -3.94 13.66
N ARG A 217 10.57 -2.66 13.74
CA ARG A 217 10.91 -1.86 12.56
C ARG A 217 12.10 -2.45 11.80
N ASN A 218 13.10 -2.98 12.50
CA ASN A 218 14.21 -3.73 11.90
C ASN A 218 13.71 -5.00 11.21
N GLN A 219 12.84 -5.78 11.85
CA GLN A 219 12.28 -7.00 11.27
C GLN A 219 11.46 -6.70 10.00
N VAL A 220 10.62 -5.68 10.02
CA VAL A 220 9.85 -5.21 8.85
C VAL A 220 10.79 -4.80 7.71
N ALA A 221 11.79 -3.95 7.98
CA ALA A 221 12.76 -3.52 6.97
C ALA A 221 13.53 -4.72 6.35
N ASN A 222 13.98 -5.66 7.19
CA ASN A 222 14.64 -6.88 6.73
C ASN A 222 13.71 -7.78 5.89
N ALA A 223 12.45 -7.92 6.28
CA ALA A 223 11.46 -8.70 5.55
C ALA A 223 11.20 -8.09 4.16
N ILE A 224 11.00 -6.77 4.06
CA ILE A 224 10.84 -6.09 2.77
C ILE A 224 12.09 -6.27 1.90
N GLY A 225 13.29 -6.03 2.44
CA GLY A 225 14.54 -6.22 1.71
C GLY A 225 14.80 -7.67 1.28
N THR A 226 14.25 -8.67 1.98
CA THR A 226 14.28 -10.08 1.59
C THR A 226 13.25 -10.40 0.51
N GLY A 227 12.07 -9.77 0.56
CA GLY A 227 11.09 -9.85 -0.52
C GLY A 227 11.61 -9.29 -1.83
N VAL A 228 12.31 -8.16 -1.78
CA VAL A 228 12.96 -7.54 -2.97
C VAL A 228 14.05 -8.45 -3.55
N GLU A 229 14.86 -9.08 -2.71
CA GLU A 229 15.84 -10.09 -3.17
C GLU A 229 15.15 -11.25 -3.91
N LYS A 230 14.13 -11.83 -3.28
CA LYS A 230 13.34 -12.92 -3.87
C LYS A 230 12.65 -12.53 -5.16
N TYR A 231 12.21 -11.28 -5.30
CA TYR A 231 11.65 -10.77 -6.54
C TYR A 231 12.67 -10.85 -7.70
N PHE A 232 13.88 -10.33 -7.50
CA PHE A 232 14.91 -10.37 -8.53
C PHE A 232 15.46 -11.77 -8.79
N ASP A 233 15.48 -12.65 -7.78
CA ASP A 233 15.83 -14.06 -7.96
C ASP A 233 14.80 -14.82 -8.79
N ALA A 234 13.51 -14.58 -8.55
CA ALA A 234 12.42 -15.22 -9.29
C ALA A 234 12.24 -14.64 -10.70
N TYR A 235 12.54 -13.35 -10.89
CA TYR A 235 12.31 -12.62 -12.13
C TYR A 235 13.57 -11.86 -12.60
N PRO A 236 14.68 -12.56 -12.91
CA PRO A 236 15.95 -11.92 -13.29
C PRO A 236 15.87 -11.13 -14.61
N GLN A 237 14.87 -11.40 -15.44
CA GLN A 237 14.59 -10.70 -16.70
C GLN A 237 13.35 -9.79 -16.62
N GLY A 238 12.83 -9.55 -15.42
CA GLY A 238 11.57 -8.85 -15.19
C GLY A 238 10.34 -9.71 -15.44
N VAL A 239 9.19 -9.21 -15.01
CA VAL A 239 7.87 -9.81 -15.23
C VAL A 239 7.25 -9.19 -16.47
N ARG A 240 6.76 -10.01 -17.40
CA ARG A 240 6.02 -9.51 -18.57
C ARG A 240 4.64 -9.03 -18.14
N GLU A 241 4.29 -7.82 -18.57
CA GLU A 241 2.96 -7.27 -18.31
C GLU A 241 1.89 -8.00 -19.11
N ASN A 242 0.86 -8.50 -18.41
CA ASN A 242 -0.34 -9.08 -18.98
C ASN A 242 -1.59 -8.27 -18.57
N LEU A 243 -2.68 -8.38 -19.36
CA LEU A 243 -4.00 -7.81 -19.07
C LEU A 243 -4.55 -8.26 -17.68
N PRO A 244 -5.56 -7.57 -17.11
CA PRO A 244 -5.79 -7.40 -15.66
C PRO A 244 -5.54 -8.65 -14.80
N THR A 245 -4.75 -8.47 -13.74
CA THR A 245 -4.37 -9.57 -12.83
C THR A 245 -5.42 -9.90 -11.77
N VAL A 246 -6.51 -9.13 -11.71
CA VAL A 246 -7.66 -9.31 -10.81
C VAL A 246 -8.93 -8.96 -11.57
N ALA A 247 -10.00 -9.76 -11.38
CA ALA A 247 -11.33 -9.39 -11.86
C ALA A 247 -11.80 -8.14 -11.09
N GLN A 248 -12.21 -7.08 -11.80
CA GLN A 248 -12.78 -5.90 -11.15
C GLN A 248 -14.06 -6.31 -10.42
N GLU A 249 -14.14 -6.01 -9.13
CA GLU A 249 -15.40 -6.08 -8.41
C GLU A 249 -16.32 -4.99 -8.96
N VAL A 250 -17.48 -5.39 -9.47
CA VAL A 250 -18.54 -4.48 -9.95
C VAL A 250 -19.70 -4.57 -8.97
N PRO A 251 -20.38 -3.46 -8.65
CA PRO A 251 -21.53 -3.52 -7.75
C PRO A 251 -22.60 -4.48 -8.28
N PRO A 252 -23.20 -5.36 -7.44
CA PRO A 252 -24.23 -6.29 -7.87
C PRO A 252 -25.47 -5.59 -8.44
N MET A 253 -26.04 -6.15 -9.51
CA MET A 253 -27.16 -5.57 -10.30
C MET A 253 -28.33 -5.01 -9.47
N ILE A 254 -28.93 -3.95 -10.00
CA ILE A 254 -30.08 -3.22 -9.43
C ILE A 254 -31.24 -4.20 -9.17
N SER A 255 -31.82 -4.13 -7.98
CA SER A 255 -33.08 -4.83 -7.65
C SER A 255 -34.24 -3.85 -7.66
N GLU A 256 -35.38 -4.26 -8.23
CA GLU A 256 -36.59 -3.44 -8.21
C GLU A 256 -36.97 -3.10 -6.75
N ASN A 257 -37.14 -1.81 -6.46
CA ASN A 257 -37.73 -1.24 -5.21
C ASN A 257 -36.78 -1.05 -4.03
N SER A 258 -35.49 -1.20 -4.26
CA SER A 258 -34.48 -0.90 -3.26
C SER A 258 -33.25 -0.28 -3.90
N TYR A 259 -32.48 0.43 -3.10
CA TYR A 259 -31.10 0.77 -3.42
C TYR A 259 -30.18 0.05 -2.45
N LYS A 260 -28.98 -0.27 -2.91
CA LYS A 260 -27.92 -0.85 -2.08
C LYS A 260 -27.01 0.28 -1.64
N LEU A 261 -26.82 0.41 -0.34
CA LEU A 261 -25.72 1.18 0.23
C LEU A 261 -24.58 0.23 0.50
N TYR A 262 -23.36 0.63 0.16
CA TYR A 262 -22.19 -0.21 0.34
C TYR A 262 -21.42 0.30 1.54
N PHE A 263 -21.41 -0.50 2.60
CA PHE A 263 -20.64 -0.22 3.81
C PHE A 263 -19.50 -1.22 3.91
N SER A 264 -18.60 -0.99 4.85
CA SER A 264 -17.54 -1.94 5.09
C SER A 264 -18.02 -3.11 5.95
N ASP A 265 -17.43 -4.29 5.76
CA ASP A 265 -17.39 -5.31 6.81
C ASP A 265 -16.64 -4.82 8.07
N ASP A 266 -16.74 -5.59 9.15
CA ASP A 266 -16.13 -5.28 10.44
C ASP A 266 -14.59 -5.24 10.42
N ASN A 267 -13.94 -5.80 9.39
CA ASN A 267 -12.48 -5.86 9.27
C ASN A 267 -11.90 -4.78 8.37
N LEU A 268 -12.77 -4.00 7.71
CA LEU A 268 -12.41 -3.03 6.69
C LEU A 268 -11.67 -3.63 5.48
N ASP A 269 -12.07 -4.85 5.12
CA ASP A 269 -11.47 -5.61 4.02
C ASP A 269 -12.31 -5.57 2.75
N SER A 270 -13.63 -5.49 2.88
CA SER A 270 -14.55 -5.56 1.75
C SER A 270 -15.79 -4.69 1.91
N LEU A 271 -16.38 -4.30 0.77
CA LEU A 271 -17.67 -3.60 0.72
C LEU A 271 -18.82 -4.59 0.67
N VAL A 272 -19.74 -4.48 1.62
CA VAL A 272 -20.93 -5.32 1.76
C VAL A 272 -22.18 -4.48 1.48
N PRO A 273 -23.09 -4.94 0.59
CA PRO A 273 -24.32 -4.22 0.31
C PRO A 273 -25.31 -4.37 1.46
N GLU A 274 -25.89 -3.25 1.88
CA GLU A 274 -27.07 -3.17 2.73
C GLU A 274 -28.25 -2.66 1.89
N ILE A 275 -29.31 -3.47 1.85
CA ILE A 275 -30.51 -3.16 1.05
C ILE A 275 -31.38 -2.17 1.82
N ARG A 276 -31.69 -1.04 1.18
CA ARG A 276 -32.59 -0.01 1.70
C ARG A 276 -33.86 0.06 0.86
N HIS A 277 -35.01 -0.03 1.52
CA HIS A 277 -36.31 0.05 0.86
C HIS A 277 -36.65 1.48 0.46
N ILE A 278 -37.25 1.62 -0.72
CA ILE A 278 -37.67 2.90 -1.29
C ILE A 278 -39.19 3.03 -1.25
N ASN A 279 -39.71 4.16 -0.76
CA ASN A 279 -41.09 4.52 -1.05
C ASN A 279 -41.22 4.91 -2.52
N ARG A 280 -41.80 4.03 -3.34
CA ARG A 280 -41.95 4.22 -4.80
C ARG A 280 -42.61 5.55 -5.17
N SER A 281 -43.62 5.97 -4.41
CA SER A 281 -44.41 7.16 -4.70
C SER A 281 -43.64 8.46 -4.48
N GLU A 282 -42.70 8.46 -3.52
CA GLU A 282 -41.80 9.58 -3.27
C GLU A 282 -40.65 9.56 -4.28
N TRP A 283 -40.03 8.41 -4.50
CA TRP A 283 -38.88 8.25 -5.38
C TRP A 283 -39.16 8.61 -6.84
N SER A 284 -40.35 8.29 -7.35
CA SER A 284 -40.73 8.63 -8.72
C SER A 284 -40.84 10.14 -8.96
N ARG A 285 -41.04 10.93 -7.90
CA ARG A 285 -41.14 12.40 -7.97
C ARG A 285 -39.79 13.10 -7.90
N LEU A 286 -38.75 12.39 -7.48
CA LEU A 286 -37.41 12.95 -7.33
C LEU A 286 -36.67 12.97 -8.67
N ASP A 287 -36.02 14.09 -8.97
CA ASP A 287 -35.01 14.15 -10.02
C ASP A 287 -33.74 13.37 -9.63
N LEU A 288 -32.78 13.26 -10.56
CA LEU A 288 -31.54 12.53 -10.30
C LEU A 288 -30.70 13.16 -9.18
N SER A 289 -30.62 14.49 -9.09
CA SER A 289 -29.85 15.18 -8.05
C SER A 289 -30.45 14.96 -6.66
N GLN A 290 -31.77 14.97 -6.55
CA GLN A 290 -32.51 14.69 -5.33
C GLN A 290 -32.36 13.22 -4.90
N LYS A 291 -32.42 12.27 -5.85
CA LYS A 291 -32.16 10.84 -5.58
C LYS A 291 -30.75 10.61 -5.05
N THR A 292 -29.76 11.21 -5.71
CA THR A 292 -28.35 11.13 -5.27
C THR A 292 -28.18 11.76 -3.89
N SER A 293 -28.81 12.90 -3.62
CA SER A 293 -28.79 13.54 -2.30
C SER A 293 -29.37 12.63 -1.21
N LEU A 294 -30.49 11.97 -1.49
CA LEU A 294 -31.11 11.02 -0.56
C LEU A 294 -30.18 9.83 -0.27
N VAL A 295 -29.65 9.18 -1.31
CA VAL A 295 -28.72 8.05 -1.17
C VAL A 295 -27.49 8.46 -0.37
N MET A 296 -26.90 9.62 -0.68
CA MET A 296 -25.72 10.12 0.03
C MET A 296 -26.01 10.44 1.50
N SER A 297 -27.13 11.09 1.79
CA SER A 297 -27.53 11.37 3.17
C SER A 297 -27.68 10.09 4.01
N LYS A 298 -28.15 9.01 3.38
CA LYS A 298 -28.32 7.70 4.02
C LYS A 298 -27.00 6.95 4.16
N LEU A 299 -26.08 7.13 3.21
CA LEU A 299 -24.73 6.60 3.33
C LEU A 299 -23.94 7.27 4.47
N ILE A 300 -24.04 8.60 4.60
CA ILE A 300 -23.42 9.36 5.71
C ILE A 300 -24.02 8.98 7.07
N GLN A 301 -25.33 8.71 7.14
CA GLN A 301 -25.99 8.21 8.36
C GLN A 301 -25.41 6.87 8.85
N GLY A 302 -24.77 6.11 7.98
CA GLY A 302 -24.16 4.82 8.31
C GLY A 302 -25.10 3.62 8.17
N PRO A 303 -24.56 2.41 8.40
CA PRO A 303 -25.33 1.17 8.29
C PRO A 303 -26.36 1.05 9.43
N VAL A 304 -27.42 0.26 9.18
CA VAL A 304 -28.34 -0.17 10.26
C VAL A 304 -27.90 -1.50 10.85
N SER A 305 -27.29 -2.36 10.06
CA SER A 305 -26.66 -3.59 10.52
C SER A 305 -25.49 -3.28 11.44
N SER A 306 -25.45 -3.90 12.62
CA SER A 306 -24.33 -3.81 13.57
C SER A 306 -23.09 -4.60 13.13
N LYS A 307 -23.17 -5.36 12.03
CA LYS A 307 -22.06 -6.12 11.43
C LYS A 307 -21.34 -5.35 10.33
N LEU A 308 -21.76 -4.12 10.12
CA LEU A 308 -21.25 -3.24 9.08
C LEU A 308 -20.72 -1.99 9.74
N SER A 309 -19.72 -1.41 9.10
CA SER A 309 -19.03 -0.23 9.57
C SER A 309 -19.23 0.94 8.62
N PRO A 310 -19.44 2.17 9.14
CA PRO A 310 -19.54 3.36 8.30
C PRO A 310 -18.22 3.58 7.55
N THR A 311 -18.35 4.06 6.31
CA THR A 311 -17.24 4.38 5.41
C THR A 311 -17.01 5.89 5.28
N ILE A 312 -17.94 6.71 5.75
CA ILE A 312 -17.85 8.16 5.76
C ILE A 312 -18.00 8.63 7.21
N ALA A 313 -17.19 9.62 7.62
CA ALA A 313 -17.30 10.18 8.96
C ALA A 313 -18.70 10.80 9.15
N PRO A 314 -19.42 10.51 10.25
CA PRO A 314 -20.80 10.99 10.44
C PRO A 314 -20.90 12.51 10.61
N THR A 315 -19.78 13.19 10.87
CA THR A 315 -19.64 14.65 10.90
C THR A 315 -19.63 15.28 9.51
N THR A 316 -19.39 14.49 8.46
CA THR A 316 -19.37 14.94 7.06
C THR A 316 -20.72 15.52 6.65
N LYS A 317 -20.72 16.72 6.09
CA LYS A 317 -21.93 17.35 5.56
C LYS A 317 -21.96 17.24 4.04
N LEU A 318 -23.15 17.02 3.51
CA LEU A 318 -23.42 17.11 2.08
C LEU A 318 -23.75 18.58 1.73
N ILE A 319 -22.84 19.28 1.06
CA ILE A 319 -23.00 20.70 0.70
C ILE A 319 -23.94 20.85 -0.50
N SER A 320 -23.67 20.11 -1.57
CA SER A 320 -24.47 20.18 -2.80
C SER A 320 -24.34 18.90 -3.63
N VAL A 321 -25.37 18.60 -4.40
CA VAL A 321 -25.36 17.54 -5.40
C VAL A 321 -25.94 18.09 -6.69
N THR A 322 -25.24 17.88 -7.80
CA THR A 322 -25.75 18.17 -9.14
C THR A 322 -25.56 16.98 -10.06
N THR A 323 -26.45 16.84 -11.05
CA THR A 323 -26.38 15.74 -12.02
C THR A 323 -26.48 16.29 -13.43
N GLN A 324 -25.55 15.92 -14.30
CA GLN A 324 -25.55 16.32 -15.71
C GLN A 324 -25.03 15.16 -16.56
N ASN A 325 -25.78 14.78 -17.60
CA ASN A 325 -25.40 13.73 -18.56
C ASN A 325 -24.92 12.41 -17.90
N GLY A 326 -25.59 12.01 -16.82
CA GLY A 326 -25.26 10.81 -16.05
C GLY A 326 -24.09 10.93 -15.08
N LEU A 327 -23.42 12.09 -15.01
CA LEU A 327 -22.43 12.39 -13.99
C LEU A 327 -23.09 13.02 -12.76
N ALA A 328 -22.93 12.40 -11.59
CA ALA A 328 -23.25 13.01 -10.30
C ALA A 328 -22.02 13.76 -9.75
N THR A 329 -22.12 15.06 -9.52
CA THR A 329 -21.10 15.84 -8.80
C THR A 329 -21.57 16.03 -7.37
N ILE A 330 -20.80 15.52 -6.42
CA ILE A 330 -21.13 15.46 -4.99
C ILE A 330 -20.11 16.31 -4.25
N ASN A 331 -20.58 17.35 -3.58
CA ASN A 331 -19.75 18.26 -2.80
C ASN A 331 -19.95 18.00 -1.30
N PHE A 332 -18.86 17.63 -0.63
CA PHE A 332 -18.83 17.40 0.81
C PHE A 332 -18.14 18.56 1.53
N SER A 333 -18.39 18.69 2.82
CA SER A 333 -17.61 19.57 3.68
C SER A 333 -16.23 18.98 4.00
N GLU A 334 -15.32 19.80 4.52
CA GLU A 334 -13.93 19.39 4.84
C GLU A 334 -13.83 18.25 5.86
N GLU A 335 -14.84 18.06 6.71
CA GLU A 335 -14.90 16.96 7.68
C GLU A 335 -14.77 15.57 7.02
N ILE A 336 -15.11 15.40 5.73
CA ILE A 336 -14.87 14.13 5.02
C ILE A 336 -13.38 13.75 4.97
N ARG A 337 -12.49 14.76 5.02
CA ARG A 337 -11.04 14.65 5.01
C ARG A 337 -10.48 14.84 6.41
N ASP A 338 -10.91 15.89 7.11
CA ASP A 338 -10.29 16.29 8.38
C ASP A 338 -10.62 15.31 9.51
N ASP A 339 -11.80 14.67 9.46
CA ASP A 339 -12.19 13.61 10.40
C ASP A 339 -11.93 12.20 9.83
N PHE A 340 -11.22 12.11 8.70
CA PHE A 340 -10.89 10.83 8.08
C PHE A 340 -9.84 10.09 8.90
N ALA A 341 -10.27 9.05 9.61
CA ALA A 341 -9.39 8.25 10.46
C ALA A 341 -8.76 7.03 9.75
N GLY A 342 -8.99 6.89 8.43
CA GLY A 342 -8.50 5.77 7.62
C GLY A 342 -7.11 6.00 7.02
N GLY A 343 -6.38 4.94 6.72
CA GLY A 343 -5.21 4.96 5.82
C GLY A 343 -5.63 4.69 4.37
N ALA A 344 -4.68 4.26 3.53
CA ALA A 344 -4.90 4.03 2.10
C ALA A 344 -6.13 3.14 1.82
N SER A 345 -6.24 2.01 2.52
CA SER A 345 -7.39 1.09 2.37
C SER A 345 -8.72 1.76 2.70
N GLY A 346 -8.75 2.57 3.75
CA GLY A 346 -9.97 3.26 4.19
C GLY A 346 -10.41 4.29 3.17
N GLU A 347 -9.45 4.98 2.54
CA GLU A 347 -9.73 6.01 1.55
C GLU A 347 -10.30 5.36 0.29
N ASN A 348 -9.67 4.27 -0.16
CA ASN A 348 -10.18 3.46 -1.27
C ASN A 348 -11.61 2.99 -1.01
N MET A 349 -11.87 2.47 0.19
CA MET A 349 -13.18 1.95 0.55
C MET A 349 -14.25 3.04 0.67
N THR A 350 -13.88 4.22 1.16
CA THR A 350 -14.76 5.41 1.20
C THR A 350 -15.19 5.81 -0.20
N ILE A 351 -14.22 5.97 -1.11
CA ILE A 351 -14.49 6.37 -2.49
C ILE A 351 -15.34 5.30 -3.20
N ARG A 352 -15.00 4.02 -3.06
CA ARG A 352 -15.77 2.90 -3.65
C ARG A 352 -17.19 2.84 -3.09
N SER A 353 -17.35 3.02 -1.79
CA SER A 353 -18.66 3.05 -1.11
C SER A 353 -19.57 4.13 -1.71
N ILE A 354 -19.04 5.33 -1.93
CA ILE A 354 -19.75 6.44 -2.58
C ILE A 354 -20.15 6.05 -4.00
N ILE A 355 -19.18 5.63 -4.82
CA ILE A 355 -19.40 5.31 -6.23
C ILE A 355 -20.46 4.23 -6.35
N TRP A 356 -20.25 3.08 -5.70
CA TRP A 356 -21.10 1.91 -5.83
C TRP A 356 -22.53 2.17 -5.36
N SER A 357 -22.70 2.95 -4.29
CA SER A 357 -24.03 3.34 -3.77
C SER A 357 -24.76 4.27 -4.73
N VAL A 358 -24.05 5.26 -5.28
CA VAL A 358 -24.65 6.28 -6.17
C VAL A 358 -24.96 5.71 -7.55
N THR A 359 -24.10 4.85 -8.10
CA THR A 359 -24.31 4.21 -9.40
C THR A 359 -25.39 3.11 -9.37
N GLN A 360 -26.02 2.85 -8.21
CA GLN A 360 -27.27 2.09 -8.17
C GLN A 360 -28.46 2.87 -8.76
N ILE A 361 -28.37 4.20 -8.81
CA ILE A 361 -29.45 5.05 -9.32
C ILE A 361 -29.46 4.93 -10.86
N PRO A 362 -30.54 4.41 -11.47
CA PRO A 362 -30.63 4.34 -12.93
C PRO A 362 -30.43 5.72 -13.57
N GLY A 363 -29.51 5.81 -14.52
CA GLY A 363 -29.14 7.05 -15.20
C GLY A 363 -27.89 7.73 -14.65
N ILE A 364 -27.34 7.28 -13.52
CA ILE A 364 -26.01 7.72 -13.05
C ILE A 364 -24.94 6.71 -13.47
N THR A 365 -23.95 7.17 -14.24
CA THR A 365 -22.86 6.36 -14.79
C THR A 365 -21.50 6.73 -14.21
N GLY A 366 -21.39 7.88 -13.55
CA GLY A 366 -20.15 8.30 -12.91
C GLY A 366 -20.37 9.27 -11.76
N VAL A 367 -19.34 9.40 -10.93
CA VAL A 367 -19.33 10.26 -9.75
C VAL A 367 -18.10 11.16 -9.79
N ARG A 368 -18.30 12.44 -9.52
CA ARG A 368 -17.25 13.42 -9.23
C ARG A 368 -17.39 13.85 -7.78
N ILE A 369 -16.31 13.81 -7.03
CA ILE A 369 -16.28 14.20 -5.61
C ILE A 369 -15.57 15.54 -5.49
N LEU A 370 -16.17 16.46 -4.73
CA LEU A 370 -15.60 17.75 -4.35
C LEU A 370 -15.57 17.85 -2.82
N VAL A 371 -14.60 18.59 -2.29
CA VAL A 371 -14.50 18.94 -0.87
C VAL A 371 -14.53 20.46 -0.75
N ASN A 372 -15.53 21.05 -0.09
CA ASN A 372 -15.75 22.51 -0.03
C ASN A 372 -15.76 23.20 -1.41
N GLY A 373 -16.32 22.54 -2.43
CA GLY A 373 -16.39 23.01 -3.81
C GLY A 373 -15.14 22.71 -4.63
N GLU A 374 -14.13 22.10 -4.01
CA GLU A 374 -12.80 21.95 -4.56
C GLU A 374 -12.61 20.54 -5.17
N PHE A 375 -12.25 20.48 -6.46
CA PHE A 375 -11.89 19.28 -7.25
C PHE A 375 -10.39 18.95 -7.23
N GLY A 376 -10.00 17.69 -7.05
CA GLY A 376 -8.59 17.27 -7.06
C GLY A 376 -7.88 17.30 -5.71
N ASP A 377 -8.65 17.41 -4.62
CA ASP A 377 -8.16 17.12 -3.26
C ASP A 377 -7.97 15.60 -3.06
N SER A 378 -7.65 15.16 -1.86
CA SER A 378 -7.64 13.75 -1.45
C SER A 378 -8.30 13.62 -0.08
N ILE A 379 -8.92 12.47 0.20
CA ILE A 379 -9.56 12.22 1.50
C ILE A 379 -8.50 11.80 2.53
N GLY A 380 -7.60 10.90 2.14
CA GLY A 380 -6.56 10.31 3.00
C GLY A 380 -5.13 10.54 2.52
N GLY A 381 -4.93 11.21 1.39
CA GLY A 381 -3.62 11.52 0.82
C GLY A 381 -3.14 10.53 -0.26
N HIS A 382 -3.87 9.45 -0.54
CA HIS A 382 -3.46 8.36 -1.43
C HIS A 382 -4.20 8.37 -2.76
N ILE A 383 -5.44 8.87 -2.82
CA ILE A 383 -6.27 8.93 -4.03
C ILE A 383 -6.68 10.37 -4.29
N LEU A 384 -6.26 10.92 -5.43
CA LEU A 384 -6.71 12.24 -5.86
C LEU A 384 -8.14 12.18 -6.41
N LEU A 385 -8.96 13.13 -5.99
CA LEU A 385 -10.35 13.37 -6.40
C LEU A 385 -10.40 14.26 -7.65
N ASP A 386 -9.50 14.02 -8.61
CA ASP A 386 -9.22 14.85 -9.79
C ASP A 386 -9.76 14.25 -11.09
N ARG A 387 -10.63 13.25 -10.98
CA ARG A 387 -11.27 12.56 -12.10
C ARG A 387 -12.73 12.25 -11.84
N THR A 388 -13.41 11.81 -12.89
CA THR A 388 -14.69 11.13 -12.76
C THR A 388 -14.41 9.67 -12.43
N PHE A 389 -15.07 9.16 -11.40
CA PHE A 389 -15.02 7.76 -11.02
C PHE A 389 -16.21 7.01 -11.59
N THR A 390 -15.99 5.81 -12.11
CA THR A 390 -17.05 4.92 -12.64
C THR A 390 -17.11 3.62 -11.83
N THR A 391 -18.06 2.74 -12.15
CA THR A 391 -18.18 1.42 -11.49
C THR A 391 -16.97 0.52 -11.71
N GLN A 392 -16.17 0.79 -12.74
CA GLN A 392 -14.93 0.08 -13.05
C GLN A 392 -13.73 0.89 -12.54
N PHE A 393 -13.03 0.36 -11.54
CA PHE A 393 -11.85 1.03 -10.97
C PHE A 393 -10.63 0.86 -11.90
N GLY A 394 -10.02 1.96 -12.33
CA GLY A 394 -8.81 1.94 -13.18
C GLY A 394 -9.05 2.08 -14.68
N VAL A 395 -10.17 2.66 -15.12
CA VAL A 395 -10.38 3.14 -16.50
C VAL A 395 -10.84 4.59 -16.49
#